data_AF-A0A843GL62-F1
#
_entry.id   AF-A0A843GL62-F1
#
_cell.length_a   1.000
_cell.length_b   1.000
_cell.length_c   1.000
_cell.angle_alpha   90.00
_cell.angle_beta   90.00
_cell.angle_gamma   90.00
#
_symmetry.space_group_name_H-M   'P 1'
#
loop_
_entity.id
_entity.type
_entity.pdbx_description
1 polymer ?
#
loop_
_entity_poly.entity_id
_entity_poly.type
_entity_poly.pdbx_seq_one_letter_code
_entity_poly.pdbx_strand_id
1 'polypeptide(L)'
;MKVNIKKLSENAVIPQYAKPGDAGMDVVATSINVTDKYIEYGTGLAFEVPEGYVMLIFPRSSNSKMDLLLANSVGVLDSGYRGELKLRFKRNYRVENKPSEATNNEFTTSSIL
;
A
#
# COMPACT_ATOMS: atom_id res chain seq x y z
N MET A 1 -5.90 -10.24 -19.20
CA MET A 1 -7.05 -9.72 -18.44
C MET A 1 -6.97 -8.20 -18.42
N LYS A 2 -8.08 -7.49 -18.63
CA LYS A 2 -8.11 -6.01 -18.56
C LYS A 2 -8.74 -5.59 -17.24
N VAL A 3 -8.10 -4.66 -16.53
CA VAL A 3 -8.61 -4.03 -15.30
C VAL A 3 -8.64 -2.53 -15.56
N ASN A 4 -9.80 -1.89 -15.44
CA ASN A 4 -9.88 -0.44 -15.59
C ASN A 4 -9.44 0.22 -14.28
N ILE A 5 -8.73 1.35 -14.40
CA ILE A 5 -8.20 2.11 -13.28
C ILE A 5 -8.71 3.54 -13.40
N LYS A 6 -9.23 4.10 -12.30
CA LYS A 6 -9.66 5.49 -12.21
C LYS A 6 -8.77 6.24 -11.22
N LYS A 7 -8.17 7.35 -11.66
CA LYS A 7 -7.54 8.32 -10.78
C LYS A 7 -8.63 9.12 -10.06
N LEU A 8 -8.61 9.08 -8.73
CA LEU A 8 -9.45 9.88 -7.84
C LEU A 8 -8.72 11.14 -7.36
N SER A 9 -7.40 11.20 -7.54
CA SER A 9 -6.56 12.36 -7.25
C SER A 9 -5.65 12.66 -8.44
N GLU A 10 -5.33 13.93 -8.65
CA GLU A 10 -4.38 14.37 -9.68
C GLU A 10 -2.98 13.77 -9.46
N ASN A 11 -2.59 13.57 -8.20
CA ASN A 11 -1.30 13.01 -7.80
C ASN A 11 -1.21 11.48 -7.95
N ALA A 12 -2.33 10.80 -8.26
CA ALA A 12 -2.34 9.35 -8.37
C ALA A 12 -1.49 8.86 -9.56
N VAL A 13 -0.68 7.83 -9.33
CA VAL A 13 0.22 7.26 -10.34
C VAL A 13 -0.37 5.95 -10.82
N ILE A 14 -0.59 5.79 -12.13
CA ILE A 14 -1.06 4.53 -12.69
C ILE A 14 0.06 3.49 -12.58
N PRO A 15 -0.15 2.35 -11.89
CA PRO A 15 0.88 1.36 -11.68
C PRO A 15 1.23 0.64 -12.98
N GLN A 16 2.48 0.19 -13.09
CA GLN A 16 3.00 -0.56 -14.24
C GLN A 16 3.89 -1.70 -13.75
N TYR A 17 4.00 -2.76 -14.53
CA TYR A 17 4.98 -3.81 -14.26
C TYR A 17 6.39 -3.27 -14.45
N ALA A 18 7.25 -3.45 -13.45
CA ALA A 18 8.61 -2.95 -13.49
C ALA A 18 9.48 -3.76 -14.47
N LYS A 19 9.27 -5.09 -14.54
CA LYS A 19 10.01 -6.00 -15.40
C LYS A 19 9.09 -6.98 -16.13
N PRO A 20 9.52 -7.51 -17.28
CA PRO A 20 8.84 -8.63 -17.92
C PRO A 20 8.75 -9.83 -16.99
N GLY A 21 7.54 -10.36 -16.80
CA GLY A 21 7.28 -11.54 -15.96
C GLY A 21 6.97 -11.25 -14.50
N ASP A 22 7.00 -9.99 -14.05
CA ASP A 22 6.54 -9.63 -12.70
C ASP A 22 5.07 -10.00 -12.50
N ALA A 23 4.73 -10.54 -11.33
CA ALA A 23 3.37 -10.99 -11.02
C ALA A 23 2.45 -9.88 -10.50
N GLY A 24 3.02 -8.77 -10.03
CA GLY A 24 2.30 -7.64 -9.46
C GLY A 24 2.87 -6.30 -9.92
N MET A 25 2.14 -5.23 -9.62
CA MET A 25 2.55 -3.86 -9.90
C MET A 25 2.60 -3.08 -8.58
N ASP A 26 3.62 -2.25 -8.43
CA ASP A 26 3.75 -1.37 -7.27
C ASP A 26 2.76 -0.22 -7.39
N VAL A 27 2.09 0.10 -6.28
CA VAL A 27 1.22 1.29 -6.18
C VAL A 27 1.96 2.41 -5.46
N VAL A 28 1.52 3.65 -5.59
CA VAL A 28 2.20 4.81 -4.99
C VAL A 28 1.28 5.50 -4.00
N ALA A 29 1.80 5.85 -2.83
CA ALA A 29 1.04 6.57 -1.82
C ALA A 29 0.96 8.05 -2.22
N THR A 30 -0.26 8.59 -2.27
CA THR A 30 -0.53 10.01 -2.53
C THR A 30 -0.87 10.78 -1.27
N SER A 31 -1.25 10.08 -0.20
CA SER A 31 -1.59 10.66 1.08
C SER A 31 -1.22 9.72 2.22
N ILE A 32 -1.01 10.29 3.41
CA ILE A 32 -0.76 9.57 4.64
C ILE A 32 -1.65 10.12 5.74
N ASN A 33 -2.27 9.23 6.51
CA ASN A 33 -3.02 9.56 7.71
C ASN A 33 -2.56 8.64 8.85
N VAL A 34 -2.05 9.23 9.94
CA VAL A 34 -1.50 8.49 11.08
C VAL A 34 -2.52 8.53 12.22
N THR A 35 -2.88 7.35 12.72
CA THR A 35 -3.76 7.18 13.89
C THR A 35 -3.01 6.46 15.02
N ASP A 36 -3.65 6.34 16.17
CA ASP A 36 -3.19 5.49 17.29
C ASP A 36 -3.18 3.99 16.92
N LYS A 37 -4.02 3.56 15.97
CA LYS A 37 -4.20 2.14 15.62
C LYS A 37 -3.42 1.69 14.38
N TYR A 38 -3.24 2.58 13.42
CA TYR A 38 -2.59 2.29 12.14
C TYR A 38 -2.15 3.56 11.41
N ILE A 39 -1.28 3.38 10.42
CA ILE A 39 -0.95 4.38 9.39
C ILE A 39 -1.71 3.98 8.12
N GLU A 40 -2.55 4.87 7.60
CA GLU A 40 -3.29 4.69 6.35
C GLU A 40 -2.60 5.46 5.23
N TYR A 41 -2.30 4.75 4.15
CA TYR A 41 -1.80 5.30 2.90
C TYR A 41 -2.92 5.26 1.87
N GLY A 42 -3.30 6.43 1.35
CA GLY A 42 -4.18 6.54 0.19
C GLY A 42 -3.35 6.50 -1.10
N THR A 43 -3.88 5.84 -2.13
CA THR A 43 -3.23 5.77 -3.47
C THR A 43 -3.85 6.73 -4.47
N GLY A 44 -5.04 7.26 -4.18
CA GLY A 44 -5.84 8.01 -5.12
C GLY A 44 -6.31 7.19 -6.32
N LEU A 45 -6.32 5.87 -6.24
CA LEU A 45 -6.75 4.97 -7.32
C LEU A 45 -7.98 4.16 -6.92
N ALA A 46 -8.94 4.03 -7.84
CA ALA A 46 -9.98 3.02 -7.79
C ALA A 46 -9.81 2.02 -8.94
N PHE A 47 -10.19 0.77 -8.69
CA PHE A 47 -10.01 -0.32 -9.65
C PHE A 47 -11.34 -0.99 -9.96
N GLU A 48 -11.52 -1.36 -11.22
CA GLU A 48 -12.62 -2.18 -11.70
C GLU A 48 -12.12 -3.60 -11.92
N VAL A 49 -12.14 -4.41 -10.85
CA VAL A 49 -11.78 -5.82 -10.92
C VAL A 49 -12.90 -6.58 -11.65
N PRO A 50 -12.59 -7.39 -12.69
CA PRO A 50 -13.60 -8.18 -13.39
C PRO A 50 -14.34 -9.15 -12.48
N GLU A 51 -15.61 -9.43 -12.79
CA GLU A 51 -16.41 -10.42 -12.06
C GLU A 51 -15.77 -11.83 -12.13
N GLY A 52 -15.81 -12.56 -11.01
CA GLY A 52 -15.12 -13.85 -10.86
C GLY A 52 -13.63 -13.74 -10.49
N TYR A 53 -13.10 -12.52 -10.34
CA TYR A 53 -11.72 -12.27 -9.93
C TYR A 53 -11.64 -11.47 -8.63
N VAL A 54 -10.45 -11.52 -8.03
CA VAL A 54 -10.06 -10.75 -6.85
C VAL A 54 -8.75 -10.05 -7.14
N MET A 55 -8.58 -8.84 -6.63
CA MET A 55 -7.27 -8.20 -6.58
C MET A 55 -6.64 -8.43 -5.21
N LEU A 56 -5.43 -8.99 -5.22
CA LEU A 56 -4.66 -9.25 -4.01
C LEU A 56 -3.56 -8.21 -3.87
N ILE A 57 -3.44 -7.62 -2.68
CA ILE A 57 -2.42 -6.64 -2.36
C ILE A 57 -1.52 -7.20 -1.27
N PHE A 58 -0.23 -7.21 -1.56
CA PHE A 58 0.81 -7.71 -0.66
C PHE A 58 1.79 -6.59 -0.35
N PRO A 59 2.38 -6.55 0.86
CA PRO A 59 3.56 -5.74 1.09
C PRO A 59 4.69 -6.16 0.14
N ARG A 60 5.43 -5.18 -0.40
CA ARG A 60 6.68 -5.52 -1.11
C ARG A 60 7.64 -6.23 -0.16
N SER A 61 8.49 -7.11 -0.70
CA SER A 61 9.52 -7.80 0.10
C SER A 61 10.44 -6.82 0.84
N SER A 62 10.69 -5.63 0.26
CA SER A 62 11.47 -4.58 0.92
C SER A 62 10.83 -4.02 2.19
N ASN A 63 9.51 -4.12 2.35
CA ASN A 63 8.82 -3.66 3.56
C ASN A 63 9.22 -4.47 4.80
N SER A 64 9.80 -5.66 4.62
CA SER A 64 10.41 -6.43 5.72
C SER A 64 11.57 -5.72 6.42
N LYS A 65 12.17 -4.71 5.79
CA LYS A 65 13.22 -3.86 6.38
C LYS A 65 12.66 -2.75 7.26
N MET A 66 11.36 -2.56 7.25
CA MET A 66 10.63 -1.57 8.03
C MET A 66 9.92 -2.27 9.19
N ASP A 67 9.69 -1.55 10.28
CA ASP A 67 8.81 -2.02 11.36
C ASP A 67 7.33 -1.80 11.00
N LEU A 68 6.91 -2.25 9.82
CA LEU A 68 5.55 -2.10 9.29
C LEU A 68 4.96 -3.43 8.85
N LEU A 69 3.71 -3.68 9.25
CA LEU A 69 2.93 -4.85 8.86
C LEU A 69 1.60 -4.39 8.25
N LEU A 70 1.22 -4.93 7.10
CA LEU A 70 -0.10 -4.66 6.53
C LEU A 70 -1.17 -5.21 7.48
N ALA A 71 -2.06 -4.34 7.95
CA ALA A 71 -2.92 -4.59 9.11
C ALA A 71 -3.89 -5.77 8.91
N ASN A 72 -4.26 -6.06 7.67
CA ASN A 72 -5.12 -7.16 7.27
C ASN A 72 -4.36 -8.33 6.61
N SER A 73 -3.02 -8.36 6.70
CA SER A 73 -2.11 -9.36 6.11
C SER A 73 -2.08 -9.37 4.57
N VAL A 74 -3.23 -9.54 3.93
CA VAL A 74 -3.42 -9.47 2.48
C VAL A 74 -4.59 -8.53 2.19
N GLY A 75 -4.37 -7.52 1.36
CA GLY A 75 -5.47 -6.73 0.82
C GLY A 75 -6.28 -7.56 -0.16
N VAL A 76 -7.60 -7.59 0.03
CA VAL A 76 -8.54 -8.29 -0.84
C VAL A 76 -9.49 -7.23 -1.39
N LEU A 77 -9.45 -7.01 -2.70
CA LEU A 77 -10.36 -6.12 -3.40
C LEU A 77 -11.33 -6.96 -4.25
N ASP A 78 -12.60 -6.94 -3.85
CA ASP A 78 -13.68 -7.63 -4.53
C ASP A 78 -14.04 -6.94 -5.86
N SER A 79 -14.60 -7.72 -6.80
CA SER A 79 -15.07 -7.23 -8.11
C SER A 79 -16.11 -6.12 -8.04
N GLY A 80 -16.87 -6.01 -6.94
CA GLY A 80 -17.86 -4.96 -6.72
C GLY A 80 -17.30 -3.68 -6.10
N TYR A 81 -16.05 -3.68 -5.61
CA TYR A 81 -15.48 -2.52 -4.92
C TYR A 81 -15.10 -1.41 -5.91
N ARG A 82 -15.51 -0.17 -5.63
CA ARG A 82 -15.20 1.02 -6.46
C ARG A 82 -14.60 2.18 -5.66
N GLY A 83 -14.31 1.95 -4.39
CA GLY A 83 -13.64 2.94 -3.55
C GLY A 83 -12.16 3.07 -3.87
N GLU A 84 -11.51 4.00 -3.19
CA GLU A 84 -10.05 4.17 -3.26
C GLU A 84 -9.35 2.96 -2.65
N LEU A 85 -8.32 2.44 -3.33
CA LEU A 85 -7.38 1.50 -2.72
C LEU A 85 -6.58 2.22 -1.63
N LYS A 86 -6.85 1.83 -0.38
CA LYS A 86 -6.16 2.33 0.80
C LYS A 86 -5.46 1.19 1.51
N LEU A 87 -4.25 1.46 2.00
CA LEU A 87 -3.41 0.47 2.65
C LEU A 87 -3.12 0.90 4.08
N ARG A 88 -3.47 0.04 5.04
CA ARG A 88 -3.30 0.33 6.46
C ARG A 88 -2.18 -0.52 7.01
N PHE A 89 -1.14 0.10 7.54
CA PHE A 89 -0.03 -0.58 8.18
C PHE A 89 -0.07 -0.35 9.70
N LYS A 90 0.27 -1.38 10.45
CA LYS A 90 0.58 -1.28 11.88
C LYS A 90 2.08 -1.23 12.05
N ARG A 91 2.54 -0.45 13.04
CA ARG A 91 3.92 -0.55 13.47
C ARG A 91 4.11 -1.90 14.15
N ASN A 92 5.15 -2.61 13.76
CA ASN A 92 5.55 -3.80 14.49
C ASN A 92 6.15 -3.32 15.81
N TYR A 93 5.43 -3.51 16.91
CA TYR A 93 6.01 -3.30 18.23
C TYR A 93 6.98 -4.44 18.48
N ARG A 94 8.18 -4.35 17.88
CA ARG A 94 9.32 -5.05 18.44
C ARG A 94 9.38 -4.61 19.89
N VAL A 95 9.44 -5.57 20.81
CA VAL A 95 9.79 -5.29 22.20
C VAL A 95 11.17 -4.65 22.14
N GLU A 96 11.24 -3.32 22.16
CA GLU A 96 12.49 -2.60 22.26
C GLU A 96 13.10 -2.98 23.60
N ASN A 97 14.19 -3.75 23.56
CA ASN A 97 15.20 -3.63 24.59
C ASN A 97 15.90 -2.28 24.40
N LYS A 98 15.30 -1.25 25.03
CA LYS A 98 15.79 0.12 25.31
C LYS A 98 15.90 1.13 24.15
N PRO A 99 15.71 2.43 24.47
CA PRO A 99 15.64 3.51 23.50
C PRO A 99 17.05 3.93 23.06
N SER A 100 17.27 4.10 21.77
CA SER A 100 18.38 4.88 21.24
C SER A 100 17.87 5.88 20.20
N GLU A 101 17.89 7.15 20.60
CA GLU A 101 17.94 8.38 19.80
C GLU A 101 17.31 8.33 18.40
N ALA A 102 16.14 8.95 18.29
CA ALA A 102 15.45 9.22 17.05
C ALA A 102 16.31 10.08 16.12
N THR A 103 16.82 9.48 15.04
CA THR A 103 17.27 10.24 13.87
C THR A 103 16.05 10.53 12.99
N ASN A 104 15.78 11.83 12.83
CA ASN A 104 14.79 12.38 11.92
C ASN A 104 15.15 11.98 10.48
N ASN A 105 14.60 10.87 9.98
CA ASN A 105 14.56 10.59 8.56
C ASN A 105 13.14 10.84 8.05
N GLU A 106 13.03 11.85 7.17
CA GLU A 106 11.82 12.18 6.44
C GLU A 106 11.33 10.95 5.67
N PHE A 107 10.21 10.37 6.11
CA PHE A 107 9.54 9.30 5.40
C PHE A 107 8.87 9.87 4.15
N THR A 108 9.53 9.75 3.01
CA THR A 108 8.95 10.12 1.72
C THR A 108 8.05 9.01 1.19
N THR A 109 6.90 9.41 0.65
CA THR A 109 5.79 8.56 0.18
C THR A 109 6.17 7.55 -0.91
N SER A 110 7.31 7.72 -1.56
CA SER A 110 7.79 6.85 -2.64
C SER A 110 8.43 5.54 -2.17
N SER A 111 8.71 5.38 -0.88
CA SER A 111 9.49 4.26 -0.35
C SER A 111 8.66 3.15 0.30
N ILE A 112 7.35 3.36 0.44
CA ILE A 112 6.48 2.53 1.30
C ILE A 112 5.59 1.57 0.52
N LEU A 113 5.39 1.83 -0.78
CA LEU A 113 4.53 1.02 -1.65
C LEU A 113 5.27 0.58 -2.92
#